data_AF-A0AAW1SZ65-F1
#
_entry.id   AF-A0AAW1SZ65-F1
#
_cell.length_a   1.000
_cell.length_b   1.000
_cell.length_c   1.000
_cell.angle_alpha   90.00
_cell.angle_beta   90.00
_cell.angle_gamma   90.00
#
_symmetry.space_group_name_H-M   'P 1'
#
loop_
_entity.id
_entity.type
_entity.pdbx_description
1 polymer ?
#
loop_
_entity_poly.entity_id
_entity_poly.type
_entity_poly.pdbx_seq_one_letter_code
_entity_poly.pdbx_strand_id
1 'polypeptide(L)' 'VQNALLDDLVYPTEIVGRRTRYRLDGSHVMKVYLDPKDRTASEYKLETFGGVYKKLTGKEVTFEFPQQDQL' A
#
# COMPACT_ATOMS: atom_id res chain seq x y z
N VAL A 1 -1.91 11.85 -10.76
CA VAL A 1 -1.78 10.87 -11.86
C VAL A 1 -1.27 9.50 -11.38
N GLN A 2 -0.24 9.39 -10.53
CA GLN A 2 0.28 8.08 -10.05
C GLN A 2 -0.67 7.26 -9.13
N ASN A 3 -1.70 7.88 -8.54
CA ASN A 3 -2.63 7.17 -7.65
C ASN A 3 -3.37 6.00 -8.32
N ALA A 4 -3.68 6.11 -9.61
CA ALA A 4 -4.39 5.08 -10.36
C ALA A 4 -3.61 3.75 -10.41
N LEU A 5 -2.28 3.81 -10.39
CA LEU A 5 -1.43 2.62 -10.50
C LEU A 5 -1.46 1.76 -9.24
N LEU A 6 -1.67 2.36 -8.07
CA LEU A 6 -1.86 1.62 -6.83
C LEU A 6 -3.20 0.90 -6.83
N ASP A 7 -4.26 1.57 -7.29
CA ASP A 7 -5.60 1.02 -7.36
C ASP A 7 -5.65 -0.19 -8.35
N ASP A 8 -4.97 -0.08 -9.49
CA ASP A 8 -4.85 -1.18 -10.46
C ASP A 8 -4.03 -2.37 -9.93
N LEU A 9 -3.01 -2.12 -9.12
CA LEU A 9 -2.11 -3.16 -8.62
C LEU A 9 -2.77 -4.08 -7.60
N VAL A 10 -3.68 -3.53 -6.80
CA VAL A 10 -4.31 -4.26 -5.69
C VAL A 10 -5.69 -4.82 -6.04
N TYR A 11 -6.18 -4.58 -7.27
CA TYR A 11 -7.43 -5.13 -7.75
C TYR A 11 -7.49 -6.67 -7.54
N PRO A 12 -8.55 -7.23 -6.95
CA PRO A 12 -9.88 -6.62 -6.70
C PRO A 12 -10.05 -5.90 -5.35
N THR A 13 -9.01 -5.81 -4.53
CA THR A 13 -9.10 -5.23 -3.19
C THR A 13 -9.05 -3.71 -3.21
N GLU A 14 -9.90 -3.06 -2.41
CA GLU A 14 -9.96 -1.61 -2.32
C GLU A 14 -8.95 -1.03 -1.32
N ILE A 15 -8.42 0.14 -1.63
CA ILE A 15 -7.57 0.92 -0.72
C ILE A 15 -8.45 1.78 0.17
N VAL A 16 -8.49 1.46 1.47
CA VAL A 16 -9.27 2.18 2.48
C VAL A 16 -8.51 3.38 3.08
N GLY A 17 -7.18 3.43 2.94
CA GLY A 17 -6.38 4.51 3.50
C GLY A 17 -5.00 4.64 2.88
N ARG A 18 -4.45 5.86 2.93
CA ARG A 18 -3.09 6.17 2.47
C ARG A 18 -2.42 7.12 3.45
N ARG A 19 -1.20 6.81 3.86
CA ARG A 19 -0.40 7.66 4.76
C ARG A 19 1.02 7.76 4.22
N THR A 20 1.46 8.97 3.91
CA THR A 20 2.86 9.23 3.55
C THR A 20 3.58 9.83 4.75
N ARG A 21 4.68 9.19 5.18
CA ARG A 21 5.58 9.74 6.18
C ARG A 21 6.82 10.27 5.50
N TYR A 22 7.08 11.56 5.67
CA TYR A 22 8.32 12.20 5.26
C TYR A 22 9.34 12.11 6.39
N ARG A 23 10.57 11.70 6.07
CA ARG A 23 11.71 11.67 6.98
C ARG A 23 12.56 12.93 6.80
N LEU A 24 13.39 13.22 7.79
CA LEU A 24 14.30 14.38 7.78
C LEU A 24 15.40 14.28 6.72
N ASP A 25 15.71 13.06 6.27
CA ASP A 25 16.65 12.76 5.19
C ASP A 25 16.07 13.00 3.78
N GLY A 26 14.83 13.48 3.69
CA GLY A 26 14.11 13.71 2.42
C GLY A 26 13.48 12.45 1.82
N SER A 27 13.73 11.27 2.39
CA SER A 27 13.02 10.05 1.99
C SER A 27 11.57 10.09 2.46
N HIS A 28 10.68 9.44 1.72
CA HIS A 28 9.30 9.26 2.11
C HIS A 28 8.90 7.80 2.00
N VAL A 29 8.11 7.33 2.97
CA VAL A 29 7.51 6.00 2.95
C VAL A 29 6.01 6.16 2.84
N MET A 30 5.43 5.51 1.84
CA MET A 30 3.99 5.45 1.66
C MET A 30 3.45 4.15 2.26
N LYS A 31 2.55 4.29 3.24
CA LYS A 31 1.73 3.19 3.76
C LYS A 31 0.38 3.22 3.08
N VAL A 32 -0.01 2.08 2.50
CA VAL A 32 -1.31 1.87 1.87
C VAL A 32 -2.07 0.84 2.69
N TYR A 33 -3.29 1.19 3.07
CA TYR A 33 -4.18 0.33 3.83
C TYR A 33 -5.23 -0.28 2.92
N LEU A 34 -5.30 -1.62 2.90
CA LEU A 34 -6.27 -2.39 2.13
C LEU A 34 -7.50 -2.74 2.98
N ASP A 35 -8.65 -3.01 2.33
CA ASP A 35 -9.85 -3.46 3.04
C ASP A 35 -9.57 -4.78 3.80
N PRO A 36 -9.74 -4.81 5.13
CA PRO A 36 -9.51 -6.01 5.93
C PRO A 36 -10.38 -7.21 5.55
N LYS A 37 -11.50 -7.01 4.85
CA LYS A 37 -12.35 -8.11 4.35
C LYS A 37 -11.62 -9.05 3.39
N ASP A 38 -10.68 -8.52 2.61
CA ASP A 38 -9.95 -9.27 1.60
C ASP A 38 -8.62 -9.84 2.10
N ARG A 39 -8.34 -9.74 3.41
CA ARG A 39 -7.06 -10.12 4.00
C ARG A 39 -6.62 -11.52 3.62
N THR A 40 -7.51 -12.50 3.77
CA THR A 40 -7.21 -13.90 3.46
C THR A 40 -6.79 -14.13 2.01
N ALA A 41 -7.31 -13.33 1.07
CA ALA A 41 -7.03 -13.46 -0.36
C ALA A 41 -5.82 -12.65 -0.86
N SER A 42 -5.36 -11.66 -0.10
CA SER A 42 -4.35 -10.69 -0.55
C SER A 42 -3.11 -10.60 0.35
N GLU A 43 -3.13 -11.15 1.57
CA GLU A 43 -2.02 -11.07 2.54
C GLU A 43 -0.71 -11.64 1.99
N TYR A 44 -0.77 -12.75 1.24
CA TYR A 44 0.42 -13.36 0.64
C TYR A 44 1.03 -12.55 -0.52
N LYS A 45 0.32 -11.52 -1.03
CA LYS A 45 0.75 -10.69 -2.16
C LYS A 45 1.36 -9.35 -1.75
N LEU A 46 1.26 -8.96 -0.48
CA LEU A 46 1.60 -7.60 -0.02
C LEU A 46 3.05 -7.20 -0.37
N GLU A 47 4.01 -8.11 -0.17
CA GLU A 47 5.41 -7.87 -0.52
C GLU A 47 5.61 -7.71 -2.03
N THR A 48 4.86 -8.49 -2.82
CA THR A 48 4.91 -8.45 -4.29
C THR A 48 4.38 -7.11 -4.80
N PHE A 49 3.29 -6.59 -4.25
CA PHE A 49 2.77 -5.26 -4.61
C PHE A 49 3.83 -4.17 -4.37
N GLY A 50 4.49 -4.19 -3.21
CA GLY A 50 5.58 -3.25 -2.90
C GLY A 50 6.72 -3.35 -3.91
N GLY A 51 7.15 -4.57 -4.25
CA GLY A 51 8.20 -4.82 -5.23
C GLY A 51 7.85 -4.33 -6.64
N VAL A 52 6.64 -4.62 -7.13
CA VAL A 52 6.18 -4.18 -8.45
C VAL A 52 6.09 -2.66 -8.52
N TYR A 53 5.51 -2.01 -7.52
CA TYR A 53 5.40 -0.55 -7.48
C TYR A 53 6.79 0.11 -7.45
N LYS A 54 7.73 -0.43 -6.66
CA LYS A 54 9.13 0.03 -6.64
C LYS A 54 9.80 -0.16 -8.00
N LYS A 55 9.54 -1.27 -8.68
CA LYS A 55 10.12 -1.53 -10.02
C LYS A 55 9.57 -0.58 -11.09
N LEU A 56 8.29 -0.23 -11.03
CA LEU A 56 7.64 0.65 -12.02
C LEU A 56 7.89 2.15 -11.76
N THR A 57 8.02 2.57 -10.49
CA THR A 57 8.04 4.00 -10.13
C THR A 57 9.31 4.44 -9.42
N GLY A 58 10.14 3.51 -8.93
CA GLY A 58 11.29 3.80 -8.08
C GLY A 58 10.94 4.20 -6.65
N LYS A 59 9.65 4.23 -6.27
CA LYS A 59 9.19 4.67 -4.95
C LYS A 59 8.90 3.49 -4.03
N GLU A 60 9.19 3.67 -2.75
CA GLU A 60 8.88 2.67 -1.74
C GLU A 60 7.46 2.81 -1.21
N VAL A 61 6.74 1.69 -1.20
CA VAL A 61 5.38 1.58 -0.65
C VAL A 61 5.29 0.29 0.16
N THR A 62 4.55 0.35 1.26
CA THR A 62 4.23 -0.81 2.09
C THR A 62 2.72 -0.96 2.18
N PHE A 63 2.22 -2.17 1.92
CA PHE A 63 0.81 -2.51 1.99
C PHE A 63 0.53 -3.23 3.31
N GLU A 64 -0.49 -2.78 4.04
CA GLU A 64 -0.90 -3.31 5.34
C GLU A 64 -2.43 -3.32 5.42
N PHE A 65 -3.01 -4.08 6.35
CA PHE A 65 -4.42 -3.94 6.73
C PHE A 65 -4.52 -3.02 7.96
N PRO A 66 -5.58 -2.22 8.10
CA PRO A 66 -5.79 -1.41 9.30
C PRO A 66 -5.86 -2.33 10.53
N GLN A 67 -5.14 -1.96 11.60
CA GLN A 67 -5.28 -2.61 12.90
C GLN A 67 -6.62 -2.17 13.52
N GLN A 68 -7.37 -3.13 14.07
CA GLN A 68 -8.70 -2.89 14.67
C GLN A 68 -8.70 -1.90 15.86
N ASP A 69 -7.53 -1.53 16.40
CA ASP A 69 -7.38 -0.79 17.66
C ASP A 69 -7.26 0.75 17.52
N GLN A 70 -7.88 1.35 16.50
CA GLN A 70 -8.02 2.82 16.43
C GLN A 70 -9.47 3.21 16.14
N LEU A 71 -10.35 2.91 17.10
CA LEU A 71 -11.65 3.56 17.31
C LEU A 71 -11.72 4.06 18.75
#